data_AF-A0A5B0N6A7-F1
#
_entry.id   AF-A0A5B0N6A7-F1
#
_cell.length_a   1.000
_cell.length_b   1.000
_cell.length_c   1.000
_cell.angle_alpha   90.00
_cell.angle_beta   90.00
_cell.angle_gamma   90.00
#
_symmetry.space_group_name_H-M   'P 1'
#
loop_
_entity.id
_entity.type
_entity.pdbx_description
1 polymer ?
#
loop_
_entity_poly.entity_id
_entity_poly.type
_entity_poly.pdbx_seq_one_letter_code
_entity_poly.pdbx_strand_id
1 'polypeptide(L)'
;MLCPVATVKRRLAEAGPNDVPLFGFNSPAGQINLVKSKVVRTLGQVWSEHSYQGITGHSFRVGGTSLRYAIGVPVEEICALGRWTSNCYKLYLRDYSERDLEESLSLVNSLEEAWMQ
;
A
#
# COMPACT_ATOMS: atom_id res chain seq x y z
N MET A 1 3.02 -16.39 0.25
CA MET A 1 3.32 -14.97 0.57
C MET A 1 2.37 -14.55 1.69
N LEU A 2 2.70 -13.59 2.56
CA LEU A 2 1.73 -13.17 3.60
C LEU A 2 0.60 -12.34 2.97
N CYS A 3 -0.65 -12.73 3.23
CA CYS A 3 -1.83 -11.93 2.90
C CYS A 3 -1.75 -10.55 3.60
N PRO A 4 -1.88 -9.42 2.88
CA PRO A 4 -1.82 -8.09 3.48
C PRO A 4 -2.88 -7.88 4.58
N VAL A 5 -4.12 -8.35 4.34
CA VAL A 5 -5.22 -8.23 5.30
C VAL A 5 -4.93 -9.06 6.56
N ALA A 6 -4.47 -10.30 6.42
CA ALA A 6 -4.09 -11.14 7.54
C ALA A 6 -2.92 -10.54 8.34
N THR A 7 -1.95 -9.93 7.64
CA THR A 7 -0.80 -9.27 8.25
C THR A 7 -1.23 -8.08 9.10
N VAL A 8 -2.12 -7.22 8.59
CA VAL A 8 -2.67 -6.11 9.38
C VAL A 8 -3.48 -6.60 10.57
N LYS A 9 -4.32 -7.63 10.40
CA LYS A 9 -5.07 -8.26 11.52
C LYS A 9 -4.14 -8.81 12.60
N ARG A 10 -3.06 -9.48 12.21
CA ARG A 10 -2.03 -9.99 13.14
C ARG A 10 -1.34 -8.83 13.88
N ARG A 11 -0.98 -7.76 13.18
CA ARG A 11 -0.37 -6.57 13.76
C ARG A 11 -1.32 -5.86 14.74
N LEU A 12 -2.62 -5.80 14.42
CA LEU A 12 -3.65 -5.28 15.33
C LEU A 12 -3.74 -6.13 16.60
N ALA A 13 -3.78 -7.46 16.48
CA ALA A 13 -3.81 -8.35 17.63
C ALA A 13 -2.56 -8.20 18.52
N GLU A 14 -1.39 -8.02 17.92
CA GLU A 14 -0.13 -7.84 18.65
C GLU A 14 0.00 -6.45 19.29
N ALA A 15 -0.55 -5.40 18.67
CA ALA A 15 -0.59 -4.06 19.27
C ALA A 15 -1.45 -4.02 20.54
N GLY A 16 -2.45 -4.89 20.64
CA GLY A 16 -3.35 -4.96 21.78
C GLY A 16 -4.33 -3.77 21.84
N PRO A 17 -5.17 -3.71 22.89
CA PRO A 17 -6.29 -2.76 22.96
C PRO A 17 -5.91 -1.37 23.47
N ASN A 18 -4.65 -1.15 23.84
CA ASN A 18 -4.18 0.13 24.37
C ASN A 18 -4.08 1.17 23.25
N ASP A 19 -4.09 2.45 23.62
CA ASP A 19 -3.86 3.57 22.69
C ASP A 19 -2.39 3.66 22.26
N VAL A 20 -1.89 2.57 21.64
CA VAL A 20 -0.54 2.43 21.13
C VAL A 20 -0.54 2.52 19.61
N PRO A 21 0.51 3.08 19.00
CA PRO A 21 0.60 3.13 17.54
C PRO A 21 0.62 1.74 16.92
N LEU A 22 -0.16 1.56 15.85
CA LEU A 22 -0.29 0.28 15.14
C LEU A 22 1.04 -0.25 14.60
N PHE A 23 1.93 0.65 14.18
CA PHE A 23 3.24 0.31 13.64
C PHE A 23 4.36 0.82 14.54
N GLY A 24 5.09 -0.12 15.13
CA GLY A 24 6.23 0.11 15.99
C GLY A 24 6.95 -1.21 16.24
N PHE A 25 8.05 -1.16 16.99
CA PHE A 25 8.78 -2.35 17.41
C PHE A 25 9.24 -2.20 18.86
N ASN A 26 9.41 -3.33 19.54
CA ASN A 26 9.88 -3.35 20.92
C ASN A 26 11.40 -3.19 20.97
N SER A 27 11.86 -2.37 21.90
CA SER A 27 13.27 -2.24 22.27
C SER A 27 13.43 -2.51 23.77
N PRO A 28 14.66 -2.73 24.26
CA PRO A 28 14.91 -2.83 25.70
C PRO A 28 14.44 -1.61 26.52
N ALA A 29 14.35 -0.44 25.89
CA ALA A 29 13.88 0.80 26.51
C ALA A 29 12.35 1.02 26.38
N GLY A 30 11.63 0.08 25.77
CA GLY A 30 10.19 0.18 25.51
C GLY A 30 9.84 0.17 24.02
N GLN A 31 8.56 0.43 23.71
CA GLN A 31 8.04 0.46 22.35
C GLN A 31 8.51 1.71 21.59
N ILE A 32 9.05 1.51 20.40
CA ILE A 32 9.50 2.59 19.51
C ILE A 32 8.54 2.69 18.32
N ASN A 33 8.01 3.88 18.12
CA ASN A 33 7.15 4.20 16.99
C ASN A 33 7.96 4.36 15.70
N LEU A 34 7.35 3.97 14.58
CA LEU A 34 7.96 4.23 13.28
C LEU A 34 7.86 5.72 12.93
N VAL A 35 8.99 6.34 12.63
CA VAL A 35 9.05 7.71 12.11
C VAL A 35 9.23 7.72 10.60
N LYS A 36 8.56 8.66 9.93
CA LYS A 36 8.52 8.75 8.45
C LYS A 36 9.91 8.70 7.81
N SER A 37 10.88 9.46 8.33
CA SER A 37 12.23 9.52 7.77
C SER A 37 12.93 8.17 7.77
N LYS A 38 12.79 7.40 8.87
CA LYS A 38 13.40 6.08 9.00
C LYS A 38 12.72 5.07 8.09
N VAL A 39 11.38 5.07 8.03
CA VAL A 39 10.61 4.20 7.13
C VAL A 39 10.96 4.46 5.66
N VAL A 40 10.94 5.72 5.23
CA VAL A 40 11.25 6.10 3.83
C VAL A 40 12.69 5.71 3.48
N ARG A 41 13.65 5.94 4.38
CA ARG A 41 15.04 5.53 4.16
C ARG A 41 15.17 4.01 4.04
N THR A 42 14.59 3.25 4.98
CA THR A 42 14.66 1.79 4.97
C THR A 42 14.02 1.20 3.72
N LEU A 43 12.82 1.67 3.34
CA LEU A 43 12.17 1.22 2.10
C LEU A 43 12.99 1.61 0.87
N GLY A 44 13.54 2.82 0.83
CA GLY A 44 14.39 3.26 -0.28
C GLY A 44 15.63 2.39 -0.47
N GLN A 45 16.23 1.91 0.63
CA GLN A 45 17.35 0.96 0.58
C GLN A 45 16.92 -0.37 -0.04
N VAL A 46 15.82 -0.96 0.45
CA VAL A 46 15.26 -2.20 -0.11
C VAL A 46 14.94 -2.07 -1.60
N TRP A 47 14.33 -0.96 -2.03
CA TRP A 47 14.05 -0.73 -3.45
C TRP A 47 15.34 -0.67 -4.27
N SER A 48 16.35 0.04 -3.77
CA SER A 48 17.63 0.20 -4.46
C SER A 48 18.39 -1.12 -4.59
N GLU A 49 18.37 -1.96 -3.56
CA GLU A 49 18.97 -3.31 -3.57
C GLU A 49 18.36 -4.22 -4.65
N HIS A 50 17.09 -4.00 -4.98
CA HIS A 50 16.37 -4.72 -6.03
C HIS A 50 16.27 -3.95 -7.35
N SER A 51 17.11 -2.93 -7.57
CA SER A 51 17.14 -2.10 -8.78
C SER A 51 15.83 -1.35 -9.09
N TYR A 52 14.96 -1.17 -8.10
CA TYR A 52 13.77 -0.33 -8.21
C TYR A 52 14.09 1.11 -7.83
N GLN A 53 14.02 2.01 -8.81
CA GLN A 53 14.32 3.43 -8.64
C GLN A 53 13.05 4.28 -8.67
N GLY A 54 13.02 5.36 -7.90
CA GLY A 54 11.92 6.35 -7.92
C GLY A 54 10.62 5.91 -7.22
N ILE A 55 10.58 4.77 -6.54
CA ILE A 55 9.41 4.35 -5.75
C ILE A 55 9.37 5.14 -4.44
N THR A 56 8.27 5.87 -4.23
CA THR A 56 8.02 6.64 -3.00
C THR A 56 6.69 6.23 -2.38
N GLY A 57 6.42 6.73 -1.17
CA GLY A 57 5.10 6.60 -0.53
C GLY A 57 3.95 7.11 -1.43
N HIS A 58 4.21 8.14 -2.24
CA HIS A 58 3.21 8.70 -3.15
C HIS A 58 2.89 7.78 -4.33
N SER A 59 3.89 6.99 -4.78
CA SER A 59 3.72 6.02 -5.87
C SER A 59 2.62 5.00 -5.56
N PHE A 60 2.49 4.55 -4.30
CA PHE A 60 1.42 3.65 -3.88
C PHE A 60 0.02 4.28 -4.00
N ARG A 61 -0.12 5.58 -3.72
CA ARG A 61 -1.40 6.29 -3.89
C ARG A 61 -1.77 6.41 -5.37
N VAL A 62 -0.80 6.80 -6.21
CA VAL A 62 -0.97 6.90 -7.66
C VAL A 62 -1.35 5.53 -8.24
N GLY A 63 -0.58 4.48 -7.97
CA GLY A 63 -0.83 3.14 -8.49
C GLY A 63 -2.17 2.57 -8.03
N GLY A 64 -2.46 2.60 -6.73
CA GLY A 64 -3.71 2.05 -6.20
C GLY A 64 -4.97 2.76 -6.71
N THR A 65 -4.88 4.07 -6.96
CA THR A 65 -5.98 4.86 -7.52
C THR A 65 -6.15 4.58 -9.01
N SER A 66 -5.04 4.53 -9.75
CA SER A 66 -5.03 4.28 -11.19
C SER A 66 -5.58 2.89 -11.49
N LEU A 67 -5.15 1.86 -10.76
CA LEU A 67 -5.66 0.50 -10.92
C LEU A 67 -7.17 0.43 -10.62
N ARG A 68 -7.63 1.01 -9.50
CA ARG A 68 -9.06 1.04 -9.16
C ARG A 68 -9.90 1.72 -10.24
N TYR A 69 -9.40 2.82 -10.78
CA TYR A 69 -10.06 3.52 -11.86
C TYR A 69 -10.11 2.66 -13.13
N ALA A 70 -9.01 2.00 -13.49
CA ALA A 70 -8.91 1.15 -14.67
C ALA A 70 -9.84 -0.07 -14.62
N ILE A 71 -10.07 -0.65 -13.44
CA ILE A 71 -11.03 -1.76 -13.25
C ILE A 71 -12.50 -1.28 -13.09
N GLY A 72 -12.75 0.03 -13.26
CA GLY A 72 -14.11 0.58 -13.25
C GLY A 72 -14.73 0.82 -11.87
N VAL A 73 -13.93 0.92 -10.80
CA VAL A 73 -14.44 1.34 -9.48
C VAL A 73 -15.02 2.76 -9.60
N PRO A 74 -16.24 3.03 -9.07
CA PRO A 74 -16.84 4.35 -9.12
C PRO A 74 -15.92 5.44 -8.55
N VAL A 75 -15.90 6.60 -9.21
CA VAL A 75 -15.03 7.72 -8.82
C VAL A 75 -15.34 8.19 -7.39
N GLU A 76 -16.60 8.13 -6.98
CA GLU A 76 -17.05 8.51 -5.64
C GLU A 76 -16.40 7.62 -4.58
N GLU A 77 -16.28 6.31 -4.82
CA GLU A 77 -15.61 5.37 -3.93
C GLU A 77 -14.10 5.60 -3.91
N ILE A 78 -13.49 5.85 -5.07
CA ILE A 78 -12.06 6.19 -5.17
C ILE A 78 -11.77 7.47 -4.38
N CYS A 79 -12.59 8.49 -4.52
CA CYS A 79 -12.50 9.74 -3.77
C CYS A 79 -12.68 9.54 -2.27
N ALA A 80 -13.66 8.73 -1.86
CA ALA A 80 -13.89 8.40 -0.45
C ALA A 80 -12.66 7.69 0.17
N LEU A 81 -12.13 6.66 -0.50
CA LEU A 81 -10.93 5.95 -0.05
C LEU A 81 -9.67 6.83 -0.05
N GLY A 82 -9.52 7.66 -1.08
CA GLY A 82 -8.40 8.59 -1.22
C GLY A 82 -8.47 9.80 -0.29
N ARG A 83 -9.64 10.06 0.33
CA ARG A 83 -9.97 11.29 1.07
C ARG A 83 -9.84 12.54 0.21
N TRP A 84 -10.30 12.46 -1.03
CA TRP A 84 -10.37 13.59 -1.94
C TRP A 84 -11.75 14.22 -1.91
N THR A 85 -11.79 15.53 -1.68
CA THR A 85 -13.01 16.34 -1.66
C THR A 85 -13.19 17.17 -2.94
N SER A 86 -12.22 17.11 -3.85
CA SER A 86 -12.21 17.85 -5.11
C SER A 86 -11.68 16.98 -6.24
N ASN A 87 -11.67 17.52 -7.46
CA ASN A 87 -11.17 16.85 -8.66
C ASN A 87 -9.63 16.63 -8.68
N CYS A 88 -8.92 16.86 -7.57
CA CYS A 88 -7.46 16.68 -7.51
C CYS A 88 -7.01 15.22 -7.66
N TYR A 89 -7.91 14.24 -7.46
CA TYR A 89 -7.64 12.83 -7.74
C TYR A 89 -7.24 12.58 -9.20
N LYS A 90 -7.72 13.41 -10.15
CA LYS A 90 -7.39 13.30 -11.58
C LYS A 90 -5.89 13.46 -11.84
N LEU A 91 -5.17 14.20 -10.99
CA LEU A 91 -3.71 14.37 -11.10
C LEU A 91 -2.94 13.09 -10.77
N TYR A 92 -3.58 12.15 -10.06
CA TYR A 92 -3.02 10.88 -9.64
C TYR A 92 -3.32 9.76 -10.64
N LEU A 93 -4.25 9.97 -11.58
CA LEU A 93 -4.60 8.94 -12.55
C LEU A 93 -3.48 8.77 -13.58
N ARG A 94 -3.15 7.51 -13.81
CA ARG A 94 -2.30 7.03 -14.90
C ARG A 94 -3.14 6.08 -15.73
N ASP A 95 -3.12 6.28 -17.03
CA ASP A 95 -3.87 5.43 -17.95
C ASP A 95 -3.23 4.04 -17.99
N TYR A 96 -4.10 3.04 -18.07
CA TYR A 96 -3.71 1.65 -18.29
C TYR A 96 -4.02 1.31 -19.74
N SER A 97 -3.06 0.77 -20.47
CA SER A 97 -3.40 0.05 -21.68
C SER A 97 -4.16 -1.24 -21.33
N GLU A 98 -4.88 -1.81 -22.30
CA GLU A 98 -5.55 -3.11 -22.11
C GLU A 98 -4.55 -4.19 -21.63
N ARG A 99 -3.33 -4.17 -22.18
CA ARG A 99 -2.25 -5.09 -21.78
C ARG A 99 -1.80 -4.84 -20.34
N ASP A 100 -1.54 -3.59 -19.95
CA ASP A 100 -1.08 -3.29 -18.59
C ASP A 100 -2.14 -3.70 -17.55
N LEU A 101 -3.42 -3.55 -17.90
CA LEU A 101 -4.54 -3.96 -17.06
C LEU A 101 -4.60 -5.48 -16.94
N GLU A 102 -4.51 -6.20 -18.05
CA GLU A 102 -4.48 -7.67 -18.08
C GLU A 102 -3.31 -8.23 -17.25
N GLU A 103 -2.10 -7.70 -17.44
CA GLU A 103 -0.92 -8.11 -16.68
C GLU A 103 -1.08 -7.83 -15.19
N SER A 104 -1.62 -6.66 -14.84
CA SER A 104 -1.86 -6.29 -13.44
C SER A 104 -2.90 -7.18 -12.77
N LEU A 105 -3.99 -7.52 -13.47
CA LEU A 105 -5.03 -8.42 -12.95
C LEU A 105 -4.52 -9.85 -12.82
N SER A 106 -3.73 -10.33 -13.79
CA SER A 106 -3.08 -11.64 -13.71
C SER A 106 -2.16 -11.76 -12.49
N LEU A 107 -1.37 -10.71 -12.23
CA LEU A 107 -0.54 -10.63 -11.04
C LEU A 107 -1.37 -10.63 -9.74
N VAL A 108 -2.47 -9.86 -9.68
CA VAL A 108 -3.36 -9.84 -8.51
C VAL A 108 -3.95 -11.22 -8.25
N ASN A 109 -4.44 -11.91 -9.28
CA ASN A 109 -4.99 -13.27 -9.13
C ASN A 109 -3.93 -14.25 -8.58
N SER A 110 -2.71 -14.19 -9.12
CA SER A 110 -1.59 -15.02 -8.65
C SER A 110 -1.25 -14.75 -7.17
N LEU A 111 -1.36 -13.49 -6.74
CA LEU A 111 -1.18 -13.09 -5.35
C LEU A 111 -2.31 -13.60 -4.46
N GLU A 112 -3.56 -13.52 -4.90
CA GLU A 112 -4.72 -14.03 -4.16
C GLU A 112 -4.61 -15.54 -3.92
N GLU A 113 -4.22 -16.32 -4.93
CA GLU A 113 -3.94 -17.75 -4.78
C GLU A 113 -2.83 -18.00 -3.75
N ALA A 114 -1.74 -17.24 -3.80
CA ALA A 114 -0.62 -17.35 -2.87
C ALA A 114 -0.92 -16.87 -1.44
N TRP A 115 -2.06 -16.19 -1.23
CA TRP A 115 -2.55 -15.74 0.08
C TRP A 115 -3.55 -16.70 0.73
N MET A 116 -4.15 -17.59 -0.07
CA MET A 116 -5.12 -18.60 0.38
C MET A 116 -4.47 -19.92 0.79
N GLN A 117 -3.19 -20.13 0.46
CA GLN A 117 -2.34 -21.25 0.90
C GLN A 117 -1.79 -21.00 2.31
#